data_AF-A0A1D2QGI0-F1
#
_entry.id   AF-A0A1D2QGI0-F1
#
_cell.length_a   1.000
_cell.length_b   1.000
_cell.length_c   1.000
_cell.angle_alpha   90.00
_cell.angle_beta   90.00
_cell.angle_gamma   90.00
#
_symmetry.space_group_name_H-M   'P 1'
#
loop_
_entity.id
_entity.type
_entity.pdbx_description
1 polymer ?
#
loop_
_entity_poly.entity_id
_entity_poly.type
_entity_poly.pdbx_seq_one_letter_code
_entity_poly.pdbx_strand_id
1 'polypeptide(L)'
;MRDLAEQVAAWENDTTVQALTSDERQRVYIPLYQSHLPKLDEEGIIDYDQSRGTVKRTKLADQLDRYLSVEAEETDHEEIGREPPWEFYYLSVSTFSTIVLAGAVLGIPVLATLPSVAIGGVIIAMFSFVTLAQFMSGWTAREE
;
A
#
# COMPACT_ATOMS: atom_id res chain seq x y z
N MET A 1 -5.78 13.35 26.12
CA MET A 1 -5.12 14.42 25.33
C MET A 1 -3.61 14.44 25.55
N ARG A 2 -3.12 14.61 26.78
CA ARG A 2 -1.68 14.73 27.05
C ARG A 2 -0.87 13.56 26.51
N ASP A 3 -1.29 12.34 26.79
CA ASP A 3 -0.62 11.12 26.32
C ASP A 3 -0.60 11.02 24.78
N LEU A 4 -1.65 11.54 24.12
CA LEU A 4 -1.78 11.54 22.66
C LEU A 4 -0.79 12.56 22.05
N ALA A 5 -0.72 13.76 22.60
CA ALA A 5 0.25 14.78 22.18
C ALA A 5 1.70 14.34 22.45
N GLU A 6 1.95 13.66 23.58
CA GLU A 6 3.26 13.07 23.91
C GLU A 6 3.67 12.00 22.91
N GLN A 7 2.76 11.08 22.58
CA GLN A 7 3.05 10.02 21.62
C GLN A 7 3.31 10.57 20.21
N VAL A 8 2.48 11.52 19.75
CA VAL A 8 2.67 12.16 18.44
C VAL A 8 4.00 12.94 18.40
N ALA A 9 4.33 13.68 19.46
CA ALA A 9 5.60 14.39 19.55
C ALA A 9 6.81 13.44 19.54
N ALA A 10 6.70 12.27 20.17
CA ALA A 10 7.75 11.26 20.15
C ALA A 10 8.00 10.75 18.72
N TRP A 11 6.93 10.48 17.98
CA TRP A 11 7.02 10.08 16.57
C TRP A 11 7.58 11.18 15.68
N GLU A 12 7.16 12.44 15.86
CA GLU A 12 7.67 13.56 15.04
C GLU A 12 9.15 13.89 15.27
N ASN A 13 9.69 13.56 16.44
CA ASN A 13 11.08 13.85 16.80
C ASN A 13 11.96 12.58 16.84
N ASP A 14 11.49 11.47 16.27
CA ASP A 14 12.19 10.18 16.21
C ASP A 14 12.79 9.75 17.56
N THR A 15 12.00 9.93 18.63
CA THR A 15 12.46 9.74 20.01
C THR A 15 11.42 9.00 20.85
N THR A 16 11.71 8.82 22.14
CA THR A 16 10.76 8.21 23.09
C THR A 16 10.06 9.29 23.90
N VAL A 17 8.88 8.95 24.43
CA VAL A 17 8.13 9.85 25.31
C VAL A 17 8.96 10.29 26.53
N GLN A 18 9.85 9.42 27.03
CA GLN A 18 10.72 9.74 28.17
C GLN A 18 11.87 10.69 27.80
N ALA A 19 12.30 10.69 26.55
CA ALA A 19 13.38 11.54 26.06
C ALA A 19 12.89 12.90 25.51
N LEU A 20 11.56 13.10 25.43
CA LEU A 20 10.97 14.37 24.97
C LEU A 20 11.24 15.53 25.94
N THR A 21 11.67 16.65 25.38
CA THR A 21 11.73 17.93 26.09
C THR A 21 10.33 18.55 26.23
N SER A 22 10.18 19.48 27.18
CA SER A 22 8.94 20.22 27.36
C SER A 22 8.54 21.05 26.13
N ASP A 23 9.53 21.63 25.45
CA ASP A 23 9.30 22.48 24.28
C ASP A 23 8.80 21.65 23.09
N GLU A 24 9.36 20.46 22.87
CA GLU A 24 8.91 19.52 21.82
C GLU A 24 7.46 19.08 22.06
N ARG A 25 7.12 18.70 23.30
CA ARG A 25 5.72 18.38 23.65
C ARG A 25 4.79 19.56 23.40
N GLN A 26 5.20 20.78 23.76
CA GLN A 26 4.35 21.96 23.64
C GLN A 26 4.09 22.33 22.17
N ARG A 27 5.08 22.14 21.29
CA ARG A 27 4.94 22.38 19.84
C ARG A 27 3.85 21.53 19.19
N VAL A 28 3.64 20.31 19.68
CA VAL A 28 2.62 19.38 19.17
C VAL A 28 1.28 19.54 19.90
N TYR A 29 1.32 19.78 21.21
CA TYR A 29 0.12 19.94 22.03
C TYR A 29 -0.77 21.11 21.57
N ILE A 30 -0.18 22.27 21.29
CA ILE A 30 -0.95 23.49 20.95
C ILE A 30 -1.73 23.32 19.65
N PRO A 31 -1.12 22.93 18.50
CA PRO A 31 -1.85 22.71 17.26
C PRO A 31 -2.89 21.58 17.34
N LEU A 32 -2.57 20.47 18.02
CA LEU A 32 -3.53 19.37 18.22
C LEU A 32 -4.79 19.86 18.93
N TYR A 33 -4.61 20.62 20.01
CA TYR A 33 -5.71 21.12 20.82
C TYR A 33 -6.54 22.20 20.11
N GLN A 34 -5.88 23.10 19.38
CA GLN A 34 -6.53 24.27 18.79
C GLN A 34 -7.11 24.04 17.40
N SER A 35 -6.53 23.14 16.62
CA SER A 35 -6.87 22.97 15.20
C SER A 35 -7.20 21.53 14.85
N HIS A 36 -6.28 20.59 15.06
CA HIS A 36 -6.42 19.24 14.50
C HIS A 36 -7.59 18.46 15.13
N LEU A 37 -7.66 18.36 16.46
CA LEU A 37 -8.73 17.60 17.10
C LEU A 37 -10.11 18.24 16.93
N PRO A 38 -10.29 19.56 17.08
CA PRO A 38 -11.56 20.22 16.75
C PRO A 38 -12.00 19.94 15.31
N LYS A 39 -11.08 20.00 14.33
CA LYS A 39 -11.42 19.75 12.93
C LYS A 39 -11.85 18.31 12.69
N LEU A 40 -11.15 17.34 13.28
CA LEU A 40 -11.51 15.91 13.15
C LEU A 40 -12.86 15.60 13.84
N ASP A 41 -13.19 16.33 14.91
CA ASP A 41 -14.48 16.22 15.60
C ASP A 41 -15.63 16.84 14.79
N GLU A 42 -15.40 18.02 14.19
CA GLU A 42 -16.36 18.67 13.27
C GLU A 42 -16.76 17.75 12.10
N GLU A 43 -15.81 16.99 11.56
CA GLU A 43 -16.05 16.02 10.48
C GLU A 43 -16.55 14.66 11.00
N GLY A 44 -16.72 14.51 12.32
CA GLY A 44 -17.24 13.29 12.96
C GLY A 44 -16.29 12.09 12.93
N ILE A 45 -15.00 12.32 12.64
CA ILE A 45 -13.96 11.27 12.60
C ILE A 45 -13.62 10.82 14.03
N ILE A 46 -13.59 11.76 14.96
CA ILE A 46 -13.40 11.50 16.40
C ILE A 46 -14.54 12.16 17.20
N ASP A 47 -14.68 11.77 18.46
CA ASP A 47 -15.46 12.46 19.49
C ASP A 47 -14.45 13.12 20.44
N TYR A 48 -14.31 14.44 20.34
CA TYR A 48 -13.37 15.23 21.11
C TYR A 48 -14.08 16.10 22.15
N ASP A 49 -13.93 15.72 23.41
CA ASP A 49 -14.35 16.57 24.53
C ASP A 49 -13.20 17.49 24.95
N GLN A 50 -13.25 18.73 24.49
CA GLN A 50 -12.23 19.73 24.79
C GLN A 50 -12.15 20.08 26.29
N SER A 51 -13.29 20.04 27.00
CA SER A 51 -13.35 20.36 28.43
C SER A 51 -12.71 19.28 29.30
N ARG A 52 -12.84 18.01 28.90
CA ARG A 52 -12.27 16.85 29.58
C ARG A 52 -10.94 16.39 28.98
N GLY A 53 -10.54 16.91 27.83
CA GLY A 53 -9.34 16.50 27.09
C GLY A 53 -9.40 15.03 26.66
N THR A 54 -10.59 14.48 26.44
CA THR A 54 -10.79 13.08 26.04
C THR A 54 -11.06 13.01 24.55
N VAL A 55 -10.40 12.06 23.88
CA VAL A 55 -10.56 11.79 22.45
C VAL A 55 -11.01 10.34 22.30
N LYS A 56 -12.06 10.10 21.51
CA LYS A 56 -12.52 8.76 21.16
C LYS A 56 -12.66 8.63 19.65
N ARG A 57 -12.30 7.47 19.12
CA ARG A 57 -12.50 7.17 17.69
C ARG A 57 -13.98 6.88 17.42
N THR A 58 -14.48 7.33 16.27
CA THR A 58 -15.81 6.94 15.76
C THR A 58 -15.68 5.87 14.69
N LYS A 59 -16.80 5.35 14.19
CA LYS A 59 -16.85 4.42 13.05
C LYS A 59 -16.31 5.02 11.74
N LEU A 60 -16.24 6.35 11.65
CA LEU A 60 -15.69 7.03 10.47
C LEU A 60 -14.16 6.94 10.47
N ALA A 61 -13.51 6.98 11.64
CA ALA A 61 -12.07 6.76 11.75
C ALA A 61 -11.66 5.37 11.23
N ASP A 62 -12.45 4.33 11.52
CA ASP A 62 -12.16 2.95 11.06
C ASP A 62 -12.22 2.83 9.52
N GLN A 63 -13.03 3.66 8.86
CA GLN A 63 -13.06 3.73 7.39
C GLN A 63 -11.84 4.45 6.82
N LEU A 64 -11.27 5.39 7.57
CA LEU A 64 -10.11 6.17 7.16
C LEU A 64 -8.80 5.37 7.29
N ASP A 65 -8.74 4.37 8.17
CA ASP A 65 -7.54 3.54 8.38
C ASP A 65 -7.00 2.95 7.06
N ARG A 66 -7.88 2.56 6.12
CA ARG A 66 -7.48 2.07 4.79
C ARG A 66 -6.62 3.06 3.99
N TYR A 67 -6.84 4.35 4.20
CA TYR A 67 -6.12 5.41 3.49
C TYR A 67 -4.85 5.87 4.22
N LEU A 68 -4.70 5.51 5.50
CA LEU A 68 -3.54 5.85 6.33
C LEU A 68 -2.48 4.75 6.33
N SER A 69 -2.83 3.53 5.90
CA SER A 69 -1.95 2.35 5.87
C SER A 69 -0.97 2.30 4.69
N VAL A 70 -0.78 3.40 3.94
CA VAL A 70 0.07 3.45 2.74
C VAL A 70 1.55 3.14 3.03
N GLU A 71 2.00 3.29 4.28
CA GLU A 71 3.41 3.09 4.65
C GLU A 71 3.72 1.72 5.27
N ALA A 72 2.72 0.84 5.43
CA ALA A 72 2.90 -0.54 5.89
C ALA A 72 2.88 -1.58 4.75
N GLU A 73 2.86 -1.13 3.49
CA GLU A 73 2.82 -1.99 2.29
C GLU A 73 4.20 -2.54 1.85
N GLU A 74 5.24 -2.50 2.69
CA GLU A 74 6.46 -3.27 2.38
C GLU A 74 6.41 -4.73 2.87
N THR A 75 5.41 -5.15 3.67
CA THR A 75 5.50 -6.52 4.25
C THR A 75 4.26 -7.41 4.30
N ASP A 76 3.02 -6.91 4.17
CA ASP A 76 1.85 -7.78 4.28
C ASP A 76 0.95 -7.73 3.04
N HIS A 77 1.20 -8.67 2.13
CA HIS A 77 0.24 -9.10 1.13
C HIS A 77 -0.95 -9.79 1.82
N GLU A 78 -1.86 -9.03 2.42
CA GLU A 78 -3.19 -9.51 2.76
C GLU A 78 -4.24 -8.68 2.01
N GLU A 79 -4.93 -9.37 1.10
CA GLU A 79 -5.96 -8.86 0.20
C GLU A 79 -7.01 -8.01 0.93
N ILE A 80 -7.33 -6.83 0.39
CA ILE A 80 -8.70 -6.31 0.14
C ILE A 80 -8.55 -4.92 -0.51
N GLY A 81 -8.56 -4.86 -1.85
CA GLY A 81 -8.41 -3.60 -2.58
C GLY A 81 -8.23 -3.63 -4.10
N ARG A 82 -8.19 -4.81 -4.74
CA ARG A 82 -8.39 -5.07 -6.19
C ARG A 82 -7.90 -3.99 -7.19
N GLU A 83 -6.64 -3.58 -7.11
CA GLU A 83 -5.86 -3.47 -8.35
C GLU A 83 -5.24 -4.85 -8.60
N PRO A 84 -5.41 -5.46 -9.79
CA PRO A 84 -4.83 -6.77 -10.07
C PRO A 84 -3.30 -6.63 -9.94
N PRO A 85 -2.62 -7.45 -9.12
CA PRO A 85 -1.20 -7.28 -8.88
C PRO A 85 -0.41 -7.77 -10.10
N TRP A 86 -0.32 -6.88 -11.08
CA TRP A 86 0.43 -6.97 -12.33
C TRP A 86 1.84 -7.53 -12.10
N GLU A 87 2.47 -7.21 -10.96
CA GLU A 87 3.78 -7.71 -10.57
C GLU A 87 3.81 -9.25 -10.48
N PHE A 88 2.81 -9.89 -9.85
CA PHE A 88 2.72 -11.34 -9.80
C PHE A 88 2.43 -11.96 -11.18
N TYR A 89 1.68 -11.27 -12.04
CA TYR A 89 1.44 -11.72 -13.42
C TYR A 89 2.72 -11.65 -14.26
N TYR A 90 3.47 -10.55 -14.20
CA TYR A 90 4.75 -10.44 -14.89
C TYR A 90 5.80 -11.41 -14.34
N LEU A 91 5.85 -11.60 -13.01
CA LEU A 91 6.75 -12.55 -12.36
C LEU A 91 6.44 -13.99 -12.80
N SER A 92 5.18 -14.41 -12.74
CA SER A 92 4.77 -15.76 -13.15
C SER A 92 5.03 -16.03 -14.63
N VAL A 93 4.71 -15.07 -15.52
CA VAL A 93 4.96 -15.18 -16.96
C VAL A 93 6.47 -15.19 -17.28
N SER A 94 7.27 -14.39 -16.57
CA SER A 94 8.73 -14.36 -16.72
C SER A 94 9.37 -15.66 -16.23
N THR A 95 9.01 -16.13 -15.04
CA THR A 95 9.50 -17.40 -14.49
C THR A 95 9.11 -18.57 -15.41
N PHE A 96 7.86 -18.62 -15.86
CA PHE A 96 7.39 -19.65 -16.78
C PHE A 96 8.17 -19.63 -18.11
N SER A 97 8.30 -18.44 -18.72
CA SER A 97 9.06 -18.27 -19.97
C SER A 97 10.53 -18.69 -19.81
N THR A 98 11.14 -18.37 -18.67
CA THR A 98 12.52 -18.76 -18.35
C THR A 98 12.66 -20.28 -18.22
N ILE A 99 11.72 -20.96 -17.55
CA ILE A 99 11.71 -22.42 -17.42
C ILE A 99 11.56 -23.08 -18.80
N VAL A 100 10.65 -22.58 -19.63
CA VAL A 100 10.42 -23.10 -20.98
C VAL A 100 11.68 -22.94 -21.85
N LEU A 101 12.33 -21.77 -21.81
CA LEU A 101 13.58 -21.54 -22.55
C LEU A 101 14.72 -22.43 -22.04
N ALA A 102 14.90 -22.55 -20.73
CA ALA A 102 15.90 -23.44 -20.15
C ALA A 102 15.67 -24.91 -20.56
N GLY A 103 14.41 -25.37 -20.53
CA GLY A 103 14.04 -26.71 -20.98
C GLY A 103 14.29 -26.94 -22.47
N ALA A 104 14.07 -25.93 -23.31
CA ALA A 104 14.39 -26.01 -24.73
C ALA A 104 15.92 -26.08 -24.97
N VAL A 105 16.71 -25.29 -24.24
CA VAL A 105 18.19 -25.31 -24.31
C VAL A 105 18.76 -26.65 -23.83
N LEU A 106 18.19 -27.22 -22.78
CA LEU A 106 18.59 -28.54 -22.24
C LEU A 106 18.13 -29.72 -23.11
N GLY A 107 17.39 -29.45 -24.20
CA GLY A 107 16.98 -30.49 -25.16
C GLY A 107 15.87 -31.41 -24.64
N ILE A 108 14.97 -30.91 -23.80
CA ILE A 108 13.82 -31.71 -23.33
C ILE A 108 13.03 -32.19 -24.55
N PRO A 109 12.75 -33.51 -24.72
CA PRO A 109 12.22 -34.08 -25.96
C PRO A 109 10.92 -33.42 -26.45
N VAL A 110 10.04 -33.03 -25.54
CA VAL A 110 8.77 -32.35 -25.87
C VAL A 110 9.01 -30.94 -26.43
N LEU A 111 10.03 -30.23 -25.95
CA LEU A 111 10.36 -28.86 -26.39
C LEU A 111 11.31 -28.87 -27.60
N ALA A 112 12.19 -29.86 -27.71
CA ALA A 112 13.14 -30.01 -28.81
C ALA A 112 12.48 -30.37 -30.15
N THR A 113 11.26 -30.92 -30.11
CA THR A 113 10.46 -31.20 -31.33
C THR A 113 9.76 -29.96 -31.87
N LEU A 114 9.70 -28.87 -31.10
CA LEU A 114 9.06 -27.62 -31.52
C LEU A 114 10.07 -26.69 -32.21
N PRO A 115 9.66 -25.97 -33.28
CA PRO A 115 10.49 -24.91 -33.86
C PRO A 115 10.78 -23.82 -32.84
N SER A 116 12.02 -23.33 -32.77
CA SER A 116 12.41 -22.26 -31.83
C SER A 116 11.58 -20.98 -32.00
N VAL A 117 11.13 -20.69 -33.23
CA VAL A 117 10.24 -19.57 -33.55
C VAL A 117 8.85 -19.73 -32.91
N ALA A 118 8.34 -20.97 -32.81
CA ALA A 118 7.06 -21.24 -32.17
C ALA A 118 7.12 -20.98 -30.65
N ILE A 119 8.21 -21.40 -30.00
CA ILE A 119 8.46 -21.16 -28.57
C ILE A 119 8.56 -19.66 -28.29
N GLY A 120 9.36 -18.93 -29.08
CA GLY A 120 9.48 -17.47 -28.95
C GLY A 120 8.15 -16.75 -29.20
N GLY A 121 7.36 -17.20 -30.18
CA GLY A 121 6.05 -16.65 -30.47
C GLY A 121 5.06 -16.78 -29.31
N VAL A 122 5.05 -17.92 -28.62
CA VAL A 122 4.20 -18.13 -27.43
C VAL A 122 4.60 -17.19 -26.29
N ILE A 123 5.89 -17.03 -26.03
CA ILE A 123 6.39 -16.12 -24.99
C ILE A 123 5.96 -14.68 -25.31
N ILE A 124 6.18 -14.22 -26.54
CA ILE A 124 5.78 -12.87 -26.97
C ILE A 124 4.26 -12.67 -26.85
N ALA A 125 3.47 -13.68 -27.22
CA ALA A 125 2.01 -13.63 -27.09
C ALA A 125 1.57 -13.53 -25.63
N MET A 126 2.21 -14.26 -24.71
CA MET A 126 1.92 -14.17 -23.27
C MET A 126 2.21 -12.76 -22.73
N PHE A 127 3.40 -12.21 -23.01
CA PHE A 127 3.74 -10.85 -22.58
C PHE A 127 2.80 -9.80 -23.20
N SER A 128 2.50 -9.92 -24.50
CA SER A 128 1.60 -8.99 -25.20
C SER A 128 0.19 -9.03 -24.61
N PHE A 129 -0.30 -10.21 -24.24
CA PHE A 129 -1.59 -10.37 -23.59
C PHE A 129 -1.64 -9.69 -22.21
N VAL A 130 -0.60 -9.89 -21.38
CA VAL A 130 -0.50 -9.22 -20.06
C VAL A 130 -0.46 -7.71 -20.21
N THR A 131 0.35 -7.20 -21.14
CA THR A 131 0.44 -5.76 -21.41
C THR A 131 -0.89 -5.19 -21.91
N LEU A 132 -1.62 -5.92 -22.76
CA LEU A 132 -2.94 -5.49 -23.23
C LEU A 132 -3.97 -5.47 -22.10
N ALA A 133 -3.98 -6.49 -21.24
CA ALA A 133 -4.86 -6.56 -20.08
C ALA A 133 -4.60 -5.39 -19.11
N GLN A 134 -3.32 -5.08 -18.85
CA GLN A 134 -2.93 -3.92 -18.04
C GLN A 134 -3.41 -2.61 -18.66
N PHE A 135 -3.18 -2.41 -19.97
CA PHE A 135 -3.60 -1.22 -20.68
C PHE A 135 -5.12 -0.98 -20.60
N MET A 136 -5.92 -2.04 -20.78
CA MET A 136 -7.38 -1.95 -20.67
C MET A 136 -7.81 -1.62 -19.24
N SER A 137 -7.21 -2.24 -18.22
CA SER A 137 -7.55 -1.96 -16.81
C SER A 137 -7.24 -0.52 -16.39
N GLY A 138 -6.12 0.05 -16.85
CA GLY A 138 -5.75 1.44 -16.59
C GLY A 138 -6.49 2.46 -17.47
N TRP A 139 -7.20 2.03 -18.50
CA TRP A 139 -8.09 2.89 -19.29
C TRP A 139 -9.44 3.06 -18.61
N THR A 140 -10.04 1.96 -18.14
CA THR A 140 -11.34 1.99 -17.42
C THR A 140 -11.28 2.76 -16.11
N ALA A 141 -10.14 2.75 -15.40
CA ALA A 141 -9.98 3.49 -14.15
C ALA A 141 -9.85 5.02 -14.30
N ARG A 142 -9.70 5.54 -15.53
CA ARG A 142 -9.59 6.98 -15.81
C ARG A 142 -10.89 7.63 -16.29
N GLU A 143 -11.92 6.84 -16.53
CA GLU A 143 -13.22 7.31 -17.03
C GLU A 143 -14.29 7.43 -15.92
N GLU A 144 -13.99 6.98 -14.70
CA GLU A 144 -14.78 7.22 -13.48
C GLU A 144 -14.24 8.42 -12.68
#